data_AF-A0A812R4D3-F1
#
_entry.id   AF-A0A812R4D3-F1
#
_cell.length_a   1.000
_cell.length_b   1.000
_cell.length_c   1.000
_cell.angle_alpha   90.00
_cell.angle_beta   90.00
_cell.angle_gamma   90.00
#
_symmetry.space_group_name_H-M   'P 1'
#
loop_
_entity.id
_entity.type
_entity.pdbx_description
1 polymer ?
#
loop_
_entity_poly.entity_id
_entity_poly.type
_entity_poly.pdbx_seq_one_letter_code
_entity_poly.pdbx_strand_id
1 'polypeptide(L)'
;MLRWPPPLSLAETISALRAFADQSAARQPTDAEAAAVEAALAQRDPSAALQQALDFLQVPRDVNDSRPSVADQFKVFLQGLRQGAAASSSHEEHLPAATGPAVRAAPRDHSQLAQAFAMASQCMGGRLDGPWRCFRMDEKRDYGQRHGQTYWKPHGWVKRRLRVDDYETCRTWPIAYHGTSAENAPKILLTNLRKPGQGGATQQHGGAGASASGTIYVTPSIYYAAHPVYAPLHEVDGSSRWFQVVLQCKVRPSRFRVRQGTLGNKYWPRDLRMDPNFRDHSQMEWLVDDERDVVVIGLMYRELGSEADASIYGSLATRLRQEGAKKGVEFKWTEILAEHHRNSGLLV
;
A
#
# COMPACT_ATOMS: atom_id res chain seq x y z
N MET A 1 24.64 8.45 4.48
CA MET A 1 24.06 7.15 4.92
C MET A 1 23.31 7.39 6.21
N LEU A 2 21.99 7.37 6.21
CA LEU A 2 21.19 7.43 7.44
C LEU A 2 21.27 6.06 8.13
N ARG A 3 21.79 6.00 9.35
CA ARG A 3 21.75 4.79 10.19
C ARG A 3 20.39 4.76 10.90
N TRP A 4 19.67 3.65 10.74
CA TRP A 4 18.39 3.42 11.41
C TRP A 4 18.61 3.01 12.88
N PRO A 5 17.69 3.34 13.78
CA PRO A 5 17.73 2.86 15.15
C PRO A 5 17.64 1.32 15.19
N PRO A 6 18.24 0.69 16.20
CA PRO A 6 18.15 -0.76 16.38
C PRO A 6 16.68 -1.19 16.59
N PRO A 7 16.34 -2.46 16.31
CA PRO A 7 15.03 -3.00 16.66
C PRO A 7 14.74 -2.81 18.15
N LEU A 8 13.47 -2.57 18.49
CA LEU A 8 13.01 -2.48 19.87
C LEU A 8 13.41 -3.75 20.63
N SER A 9 13.90 -3.56 21.85
CA SER A 9 14.08 -4.62 22.83
C SER A 9 12.74 -5.27 23.19
N LEU A 10 12.81 -6.46 23.79
CA LEU A 10 11.63 -7.16 24.30
C LEU A 10 10.86 -6.29 25.31
N ALA A 11 11.58 -5.58 26.19
CA ALA A 11 11.00 -4.67 27.16
C ALA A 11 10.24 -3.51 26.49
N GLU A 12 10.82 -2.91 25.45
CA GLU A 12 10.16 -1.82 24.70
C GLU A 12 8.93 -2.33 23.93
N THR A 13 8.98 -3.55 23.42
CA THR A 13 7.85 -4.20 22.74
C THR A 13 6.69 -4.46 23.72
N ILE A 14 6.99 -4.98 24.91
CA ILE A 14 6.00 -5.22 25.97
C ILE A 14 5.43 -3.89 26.49
N SER A 15 6.27 -2.86 26.66
CA SER A 15 5.81 -1.52 27.06
C SER A 15 4.88 -0.90 26.02
N ALA A 16 5.17 -1.06 24.73
CA ALA A 16 4.30 -0.59 23.64
C ALA A 16 2.96 -1.32 23.63
N LEU A 17 2.96 -2.64 23.87
CA LEU A 17 1.73 -3.45 23.96
C LEU A 17 0.88 -3.09 25.19
N ARG A 18 1.51 -2.79 26.34
CA ARG A 18 0.80 -2.35 27.57
C ARG A 18 0.21 -0.96 27.43
N ALA A 19 0.98 0.00 26.91
CA ALA A 19 0.49 1.35 26.63
C ALA A 19 -0.69 1.35 25.64
N PHE A 20 -0.67 0.41 24.69
CA PHE A 20 -1.77 0.16 23.78
C PHE A 20 -3.00 -0.46 24.48
N ALA A 21 -2.81 -1.43 25.38
CA ALA A 21 -3.89 -2.01 26.17
C ALA A 21 -4.59 -0.97 27.07
N ASP A 22 -3.82 -0.08 27.70
CA ASP A 22 -4.32 1.00 28.55
C ASP A 22 -5.15 2.04 27.78
N GLN A 23 -4.83 2.27 26.50
CA GLN A 23 -5.56 3.23 25.65
C GLN A 23 -6.78 2.60 24.94
N SER A 24 -6.91 1.27 24.94
CA SER A 24 -7.89 0.54 24.11
C SER A 24 -9.05 -0.07 24.89
N ALA A 25 -9.13 0.15 26.21
CA ALA A 25 -10.07 -0.50 27.12
C ALA A 25 -10.06 -2.05 27.08
N ALA A 26 -8.98 -2.64 26.55
CA ALA A 26 -8.78 -4.09 26.52
C ALA A 26 -8.40 -4.63 27.91
N ARG A 27 -8.78 -5.87 28.21
CA ARG A 27 -8.37 -6.55 29.45
C ARG A 27 -6.84 -6.73 29.47
N GLN A 28 -6.22 -6.30 30.57
CA GLN A 28 -4.81 -6.55 30.86
C GLN A 28 -4.54 -8.06 31.03
N PRO A 29 -3.44 -8.61 30.45
CA PRO A 29 -3.03 -9.99 30.68
C PRO A 29 -2.64 -10.20 32.14
N THR A 30 -2.90 -11.39 32.68
CA THR A 30 -2.47 -11.75 34.03
C THR A 30 -0.96 -12.02 34.08
N ASP A 31 -0.37 -11.92 35.27
CA ASP A 31 1.07 -12.14 35.45
C ASP A 31 1.54 -13.54 35.02
N ALA A 32 0.66 -14.55 35.18
CA ALA A 32 0.94 -15.91 34.73
C ALA A 32 0.94 -16.04 33.19
N GLU A 33 0.05 -15.32 32.50
CA GLU A 33 -0.01 -15.29 31.03
C GLU A 33 1.19 -14.52 30.44
N ALA A 34 1.58 -13.41 31.08
CA ALA A 34 2.78 -12.67 30.71
C ALA A 34 4.05 -13.52 30.88
N ALA A 35 4.18 -14.27 31.97
CA ALA A 35 5.30 -15.17 32.23
C ALA A 35 5.39 -16.33 31.23
N ALA A 36 4.25 -16.85 30.76
CA ALA A 36 4.22 -17.93 29.76
C ALA A 36 4.71 -17.46 28.38
N VAL A 37 4.34 -16.24 27.96
CA VAL A 37 4.83 -15.62 26.72
C VAL A 37 6.34 -15.34 26.81
N GLU A 38 6.81 -14.83 27.95
CA GLU A 38 8.25 -14.63 28.18
C GLU A 38 9.04 -15.94 28.14
N ALA A 39 8.53 -17.01 28.76
CA ALA A 39 9.17 -18.32 28.74
C ALA A 39 9.26 -18.92 27.32
N ALA A 40 8.23 -18.73 26.50
CA ALA A 40 8.23 -19.23 25.12
C ALA A 40 9.15 -18.40 24.19
N LEU A 41 9.23 -17.09 24.38
CA LEU A 41 10.19 -16.22 23.67
C LEU A 41 11.64 -16.52 24.05
N ALA A 42 11.90 -16.94 25.29
CA ALA A 42 13.23 -17.36 25.74
C ALA A 42 13.73 -18.64 25.06
N GLN A 43 12.82 -19.52 24.58
CA GLN A 43 13.18 -20.77 23.91
C GLN A 43 13.54 -20.61 22.42
N ARG A 44 13.60 -19.39 21.89
CA ARG A 44 13.97 -19.07 20.48
C ARG A 44 13.16 -19.83 19.41
N ASP A 45 11.92 -20.19 19.70
CA ASP A 45 10.95 -20.60 18.68
C ASP A 45 9.80 -19.58 18.61
N PRO A 46 9.93 -18.54 17.76
CA PRO A 46 8.95 -17.45 17.65
C PRO A 46 7.58 -17.94 17.17
N SER A 47 7.54 -19.05 16.43
CA SER A 47 6.30 -19.62 15.89
C SER A 47 5.59 -20.46 16.93
N ALA A 48 6.31 -21.24 17.74
CA ALA A 48 5.70 -21.97 18.86
C ALA A 48 5.23 -21.01 19.97
N ALA A 49 5.97 -19.95 20.29
CA ALA A 49 5.53 -18.93 21.25
C ALA A 49 4.27 -18.20 20.81
N LEU A 50 4.18 -17.87 19.51
CA LEU A 50 2.99 -17.30 18.91
C LEU A 50 1.82 -18.30 18.92
N GLN A 51 2.05 -19.56 18.56
CA GLN A 51 1.01 -20.61 18.55
C GLN A 51 0.52 -20.96 19.96
N GLN A 52 1.40 -21.00 20.96
CA GLN A 52 1.04 -21.29 22.35
C GLN A 52 0.27 -20.12 22.98
N ALA A 53 0.65 -18.87 22.67
CA ALA A 53 -0.14 -17.69 23.00
C ALA A 53 -1.53 -17.69 22.31
N LEU A 54 -1.63 -18.27 21.11
CA LEU A 54 -2.90 -18.48 20.40
C LEU A 54 -3.72 -19.65 20.97
N ASP A 55 -3.07 -20.72 21.45
CA ASP A 55 -3.70 -21.93 21.99
C ASP A 55 -4.19 -21.76 23.44
N PHE A 56 -3.62 -20.83 24.23
CA PHE A 56 -4.21 -20.42 25.52
C PHE A 56 -5.63 -19.82 25.40
N LEU A 57 -6.07 -19.52 24.19
CA LEU A 57 -7.33 -18.84 23.91
C LEU A 57 -8.48 -19.80 23.49
N GLN A 58 -8.42 -21.10 23.83
CA GLN A 58 -9.44 -22.13 23.51
C GLN A 58 -10.87 -21.80 23.98
N VAL A 59 -11.77 -21.34 23.10
CA VAL A 59 -13.23 -21.57 23.22
C VAL A 59 -13.95 -21.34 21.85
N PRO A 60 -15.23 -21.74 21.65
CA PRO A 60 -15.73 -22.43 20.47
C PRO A 60 -16.40 -21.48 19.45
N ARG A 61 -16.80 -22.03 18.30
CA ARG A 61 -17.44 -21.28 17.21
C ARG A 61 -18.83 -20.74 17.60
N ASP A 62 -18.97 -19.43 17.38
CA ASP A 62 -20.15 -18.59 17.12
C ASP A 62 -20.85 -17.76 18.22
N VAL A 63 -21.16 -16.52 17.78
CA VAL A 63 -21.97 -15.39 18.28
C VAL A 63 -21.42 -14.55 19.45
N ASN A 64 -21.18 -13.27 19.16
CA ASN A 64 -20.72 -12.14 20.01
C ASN A 64 -19.22 -12.06 20.29
N ASP A 65 -18.57 -11.42 19.32
CA ASP A 65 -17.13 -11.24 19.11
C ASP A 65 -16.67 -9.88 19.66
N SER A 66 -15.69 -9.88 20.59
CA SER A 66 -15.12 -8.66 21.19
C SER A 66 -13.59 -8.73 21.35
N ARG A 67 -12.90 -9.24 20.33
CA ARG A 67 -11.46 -8.98 20.10
C ARG A 67 -11.23 -8.22 18.78
N PRO A 68 -10.21 -7.35 18.73
CA PRO A 68 -9.97 -6.47 17.59
C PRO A 68 -9.61 -7.27 16.33
N SER A 69 -10.36 -7.01 15.27
CA SER A 69 -10.20 -7.61 13.96
C SER A 69 -8.83 -7.28 13.34
N VAL A 70 -8.44 -7.97 12.26
CA VAL A 70 -7.31 -7.56 11.39
C VAL A 70 -7.45 -6.10 10.94
N ALA A 71 -8.68 -5.58 10.84
CA ALA A 71 -8.92 -4.18 10.54
C ALA A 71 -8.53 -3.26 11.70
N ASP A 72 -8.60 -3.69 12.96
CA ASP A 72 -8.20 -2.90 14.13
C ASP A 72 -6.68 -2.88 14.31
N GLN A 73 -5.98 -3.99 14.02
CA GLN A 73 -4.51 -4.00 13.92
C GLN A 73 -4.01 -3.09 12.79
N PHE A 74 -4.79 -2.98 11.71
CA PHE A 74 -4.49 -2.04 10.64
C PHE A 74 -4.90 -0.58 10.96
N LYS A 75 -5.94 -0.34 11.75
CA LYS A 75 -6.23 1.00 12.29
C LYS A 75 -5.06 1.51 13.13
N VAL A 76 -4.38 0.64 13.88
CA VAL A 76 -3.13 0.98 14.59
C VAL A 76 -2.00 1.32 13.60
N PHE A 77 -1.88 0.60 12.49
CA PHE A 77 -0.96 0.97 11.41
C PHE A 77 -1.31 2.32 10.77
N LEU A 78 -2.59 2.55 10.43
CA LEU A 78 -3.06 3.82 9.86
C LEU A 78 -2.88 4.94 10.89
N GLN A 79 -3.12 4.69 12.18
CA GLN A 79 -2.84 5.62 13.28
C GLN A 79 -1.33 5.88 13.44
N GLY A 80 -0.47 4.89 13.22
CA GLY A 80 0.99 5.11 13.16
C GLY A 80 1.37 6.00 11.98
N LEU A 81 0.78 5.80 10.80
CA LEU A 81 0.98 6.68 9.64
C LEU A 81 0.50 8.11 9.95
N ARG A 82 -0.59 8.21 10.72
CA ARG A 82 -1.20 9.46 11.17
C ARG A 82 -0.34 10.22 12.21
N GLN A 83 0.06 9.55 13.28
CA GLN A 83 0.94 10.12 14.30
C GLN A 83 2.30 10.51 13.73
N GLY A 84 2.76 9.79 12.70
CA GLY A 84 3.94 10.15 11.92
C GLY A 84 3.78 11.29 10.92
N ALA A 85 2.57 11.83 10.77
CA ALA A 85 2.32 13.08 10.07
C ALA A 85 2.22 14.25 11.07
N ALA A 86 1.54 14.05 12.21
CA ALA A 86 1.31 15.08 13.23
C ALA A 86 2.57 15.52 14.00
N ALA A 87 3.54 14.62 14.25
CA ALA A 87 4.79 14.99 14.94
C ALA A 87 5.77 15.80 14.07
N SER A 88 5.39 16.14 12.83
CA SER A 88 6.11 17.07 11.96
C SER A 88 5.53 18.50 11.94
N SER A 89 4.41 18.74 12.64
CA SER A 89 3.70 20.03 12.63
C SER A 89 3.74 20.82 13.94
N SER A 90 4.54 20.43 14.94
CA SER A 90 4.65 21.18 16.21
C SER A 90 5.91 22.07 16.26
N HIS A 91 5.88 23.17 15.51
CA HIS A 91 6.65 24.37 15.80
C HIS A 91 5.93 25.58 15.17
N GLU A 92 4.88 26.06 15.83
CA GLU A 92 4.38 27.42 15.62
C GLU A 92 4.79 28.27 16.83
N GLU A 93 5.85 29.07 16.66
CA GLU A 93 6.05 30.28 17.45
C GLU A 93 5.39 31.44 16.71
N HIS A 94 4.50 32.15 17.41
CA HIS A 94 4.04 33.49 17.05
C HIS A 94 5.23 34.40 16.77
N LEU A 95 5.20 35.18 15.68
CA LEU A 95 5.67 36.58 15.55
C LEU A 95 5.33 37.15 14.14
N PRO A 96 5.31 38.48 13.95
CA PRO A 96 4.43 39.16 12.98
C PRO A 96 5.08 39.43 11.61
N ALA A 97 4.26 40.01 10.73
CA ALA A 97 4.54 40.36 9.36
C ALA A 97 5.88 41.11 9.14
N ALA A 98 6.76 40.54 8.34
CA ALA A 98 7.74 41.28 7.54
C ALA A 98 8.21 40.47 6.32
N THR A 99 8.27 41.19 5.21
CA THR A 99 8.85 40.82 3.91
C THR A 99 10.33 40.41 4.04
N GLY A 100 10.67 39.17 3.69
CA GLY A 100 12.05 38.62 3.75
C GLY A 100 12.18 37.26 3.04
N PRO A 101 13.41 36.81 2.71
CA PRO A 101 13.71 35.90 1.60
C PRO A 101 13.21 34.47 1.83
N ALA A 102 12.99 33.75 0.72
CA ALA A 102 12.45 32.39 0.67
C ALA A 102 13.12 31.45 1.70
N VAL A 103 12.39 31.17 2.77
CA VAL A 103 12.75 30.19 3.80
C VAL A 103 12.79 28.82 3.12
N ARG A 104 13.98 28.22 3.04
CA ARG A 104 14.09 26.80 2.69
C ARG A 104 13.43 25.99 3.80
N ALA A 105 12.31 25.35 3.49
CA ALA A 105 11.68 24.37 4.36
C ALA A 105 12.71 23.31 4.78
N ALA A 106 12.76 23.00 6.08
CA ALA A 106 13.65 21.96 6.61
C ALA A 106 13.38 20.61 5.91
N PRO A 107 14.39 19.73 5.77
CA PRO A 107 14.20 18.41 5.22
C PRO A 107 13.13 17.66 6.02
N ARG A 108 12.06 17.22 5.35
CA ARG A 108 10.97 16.52 6.03
C ARG A 108 11.43 15.17 6.55
N ASP A 109 10.94 14.84 7.74
CA ASP A 109 11.28 13.58 8.38
C ASP A 109 10.40 12.43 7.86
N HIS A 110 10.86 11.78 6.79
CA HIS A 110 10.26 10.52 6.30
C HIS A 110 10.40 9.36 7.30
N SER A 111 11.08 9.54 8.44
CA SER A 111 11.27 8.50 9.44
C SER A 111 9.95 8.01 10.02
N GLN A 112 8.97 8.88 10.25
CA GLN A 112 7.78 8.50 11.00
C GLN A 112 6.81 7.64 10.18
N LEU A 113 6.61 7.98 8.90
CA LEU A 113 5.90 7.10 7.96
C LEU A 113 6.67 5.77 7.79
N ALA A 114 8.00 5.83 7.64
CA ALA A 114 8.84 4.64 7.57
C ALA A 114 8.77 3.80 8.86
N GLN A 115 8.56 4.41 10.02
CA GLN A 115 8.42 3.80 11.34
C GLN A 115 7.06 3.14 11.50
N ALA A 116 5.97 3.79 11.09
CA ALA A 116 4.63 3.19 11.03
C ALA A 116 4.61 1.94 10.12
N PHE A 117 5.27 2.03 8.96
CA PHE A 117 5.46 0.87 8.10
C PHE A 117 6.43 -0.17 8.67
N ALA A 118 7.44 0.22 9.45
CA ALA A 118 8.33 -0.72 10.13
C ALA A 118 7.57 -1.48 11.23
N MET A 119 6.69 -0.81 11.96
CA MET A 119 5.79 -1.43 12.94
C MET A 119 4.81 -2.38 12.24
N ALA A 120 4.14 -1.97 11.16
CA ALA A 120 3.31 -2.90 10.40
C ALA A 120 4.11 -4.07 9.81
N SER A 121 5.34 -3.83 9.36
CA SER A 121 6.23 -4.91 8.93
C SER A 121 6.49 -5.91 10.06
N GLN A 122 6.71 -5.43 11.30
CA GLN A 122 6.89 -6.28 12.48
C GLN A 122 5.61 -7.05 12.81
N CYS A 123 4.45 -6.38 12.80
CA CYS A 123 3.14 -7.02 12.99
C CYS A 123 2.84 -8.07 11.91
N MET A 124 3.37 -7.89 10.70
CA MET A 124 3.29 -8.89 9.61
C MET A 124 4.43 -9.92 9.67
N GLY A 125 5.04 -10.15 10.83
CA GLY A 125 6.10 -11.17 11.02
C GLY A 125 7.37 -10.90 10.22
N GLY A 126 7.69 -9.63 9.96
CA GLY A 126 8.87 -9.23 9.17
C GLY A 126 8.73 -9.47 7.67
N ARG A 127 7.51 -9.67 7.15
CA ARG A 127 7.27 -9.91 5.72
C ARG A 127 7.67 -8.74 4.82
N LEU A 128 7.58 -7.49 5.27
CA LEU A 128 8.05 -6.35 4.47
C LEU A 128 9.54 -6.08 4.70
N ASP A 129 10.37 -6.54 3.76
CA ASP A 129 11.81 -6.54 3.92
C ASP A 129 12.54 -5.46 3.09
N GLY A 130 13.78 -5.21 3.48
CA GLY A 130 14.70 -4.29 2.80
C GLY A 130 14.36 -2.80 2.93
N PRO A 131 15.20 -1.95 2.30
CA PRO A 131 15.00 -0.51 2.31
C PRO A 131 13.84 -0.10 1.39
N TRP A 132 13.22 1.03 1.71
CA TRP A 132 12.32 1.72 0.79
C TRP A 132 13.06 2.16 -0.46
N ARG A 133 12.48 1.86 -1.62
CA ARG A 133 13.01 2.26 -2.92
C ARG A 133 12.09 3.29 -3.56
N CYS A 134 12.60 4.49 -3.78
CA CYS A 134 11.91 5.54 -4.52
C CYS A 134 12.18 5.41 -6.02
N PHE A 135 11.13 5.47 -6.82
CA PHE A 135 11.18 5.49 -8.28
C PHE A 135 10.99 6.93 -8.77
N ARG A 136 12.06 7.73 -8.66
CA ARG A 136 12.05 9.15 -9.04
C ARG A 136 11.66 9.36 -10.50
N MET A 137 11.03 10.50 -10.77
CA MET A 137 10.71 10.99 -12.12
C MET A 137 12.02 11.33 -12.86
N ASP A 138 12.54 10.43 -13.67
CA ASP A 138 13.73 10.62 -14.50
C ASP A 138 13.50 10.12 -15.93
N GLU A 139 14.47 10.33 -16.82
CA GLU A 139 14.32 9.98 -18.25
C GLU A 139 14.22 8.48 -18.50
N LYS A 140 14.78 7.64 -17.61
CA LYS A 140 14.78 6.18 -17.80
C LYS A 140 13.42 5.58 -17.43
N ARG A 141 12.61 5.31 -18.46
CA ARG A 141 11.27 4.72 -18.32
C ARG A 141 11.24 3.19 -18.34
N ASP A 142 12.21 2.52 -18.96
CA ASP A 142 12.20 1.06 -19.14
C ASP A 142 13.29 0.36 -18.31
N TYR A 143 12.93 -0.75 -17.65
CA TYR A 143 13.84 -1.68 -16.96
C TYR A 143 14.12 -2.98 -17.75
N GLY A 144 13.72 -3.00 -19.02
CA GLY A 144 13.90 -4.07 -19.98
C GLY A 144 12.79 -5.12 -19.93
N GLN A 145 13.02 -6.20 -20.67
CA GLN A 145 12.06 -7.28 -20.84
C GLN A 145 12.06 -8.26 -19.66
N ARG A 146 10.89 -8.81 -19.35
CA ARG A 146 10.66 -9.94 -18.44
C ARG A 146 9.68 -10.91 -19.09
N HIS A 147 10.17 -12.02 -19.65
CA HIS A 147 9.40 -12.97 -20.48
C HIS A 147 8.57 -12.29 -21.57
N GLY A 148 9.23 -11.45 -22.38
CA GLY A 148 8.58 -10.76 -23.50
C GLY A 148 7.62 -9.64 -23.09
N GLN A 149 7.54 -9.28 -21.81
CA GLN A 149 6.79 -8.12 -21.33
C GLN A 149 7.76 -7.04 -20.87
N THR A 150 7.59 -5.82 -21.37
CA THR A 150 8.37 -4.65 -20.93
C THR A 150 8.04 -4.31 -19.49
N TYR A 151 9.07 -4.16 -18.65
CA TYR A 151 8.88 -3.67 -17.29
C TYR A 151 9.13 -2.16 -17.22
N TRP A 152 8.05 -1.39 -17.31
CA TRP A 152 8.09 0.05 -17.15
C TRP A 152 8.38 0.45 -15.70
N LYS A 153 9.28 1.40 -15.53
CA LYS A 153 9.62 1.98 -14.23
C LYS A 153 8.38 2.67 -13.66
N PRO A 154 7.97 2.34 -12.42
CA PRO A 154 6.81 2.95 -11.78
C PRO A 154 7.14 4.34 -11.23
N HIS A 155 7.35 5.31 -12.13
CA HIS A 155 7.70 6.69 -11.79
C HIS A 155 6.70 7.32 -10.80
N GLY A 156 7.22 8.01 -9.79
CA GLY A 156 6.40 8.67 -8.78
C GLY A 156 5.89 7.72 -7.69
N TRP A 157 6.53 6.57 -7.48
CA TRP A 157 6.15 5.61 -6.45
C TRP A 157 7.30 5.26 -5.51
N VAL A 158 6.93 4.83 -4.31
CA VAL A 158 7.84 4.28 -3.31
C VAL A 158 7.45 2.82 -3.07
N LYS A 159 8.43 1.91 -3.06
CA LYS A 159 8.21 0.48 -2.88
C LYS A 159 8.96 -0.05 -1.67
N ARG A 160 8.32 -0.95 -0.94
CA ARG A 160 8.97 -1.93 -0.05
C ARG A 160 8.77 -3.33 -0.58
N ARG A 161 9.80 -4.16 -0.45
CA ARG A 161 9.74 -5.54 -0.91
C ARG A 161 8.91 -6.36 0.09
N LEU A 162 8.17 -7.32 -0.46
CA LEU A 162 7.55 -8.38 0.32
C LEU A 162 8.47 -9.61 0.21
N ARG A 163 8.82 -10.21 1.36
CA ARG A 163 9.53 -11.48 1.43
C ARG A 163 8.62 -12.56 0.85
N VAL A 164 9.16 -13.28 -0.12
CA VAL A 164 8.51 -14.41 -0.78
C VAL A 164 9.40 -15.62 -0.58
N ASP A 165 8.88 -16.65 0.08
CA ASP A 165 9.66 -17.82 0.52
C ASP A 165 10.35 -18.51 -0.66
N ASP A 166 9.64 -18.65 -1.78
CA ASP A 166 10.17 -19.23 -3.03
C ASP A 166 10.26 -18.18 -4.15
N TYR A 167 11.01 -17.10 -3.89
CA TYR A 167 11.15 -16.03 -4.87
C TYR A 167 11.81 -16.48 -6.18
N GLU A 168 12.70 -17.47 -6.14
CA GLU A 168 13.45 -17.89 -7.34
C GLU A 168 12.53 -18.48 -8.41
N THR A 169 11.44 -19.17 -8.04
CA THR A 169 10.49 -19.69 -9.04
C THR A 169 9.73 -18.62 -9.80
N CYS A 170 9.52 -17.44 -9.18
CA CYS A 170 8.86 -16.30 -9.81
C CYS A 170 9.81 -15.16 -10.21
N ARG A 171 11.12 -15.30 -9.99
CA ARG A 171 12.12 -14.24 -10.19
C ARG A 171 12.06 -13.64 -11.59
N THR A 172 11.91 -14.49 -12.61
CA THR A 172 11.93 -14.06 -14.01
C THR A 172 10.56 -13.60 -14.51
N TRP A 173 9.46 -13.97 -13.84
CA TRP A 173 8.07 -13.70 -14.28
C TRP A 173 7.84 -12.21 -14.60
N PRO A 174 6.95 -11.89 -15.56
CA PRO A 174 6.49 -10.52 -15.82
C PRO A 174 6.04 -9.79 -14.56
N ILE A 175 6.25 -8.47 -14.55
CA ILE A 175 5.75 -7.60 -13.49
C ILE A 175 4.34 -7.14 -13.87
N ALA A 176 3.46 -7.17 -12.89
CA ALA A 176 2.14 -6.55 -12.96
C ALA A 176 1.84 -5.79 -11.65
N TYR A 177 0.68 -5.16 -11.61
CA TYR A 177 0.20 -4.35 -10.50
C TYR A 177 -1.25 -4.69 -10.20
N HIS A 178 -1.61 -4.62 -8.93
CA HIS A 178 -2.98 -4.78 -8.46
C HIS A 178 -3.38 -3.55 -7.65
N GLY A 179 -4.37 -2.82 -8.14
CA GLY A 179 -5.00 -1.73 -7.38
C GLY A 179 -5.83 -2.31 -6.25
N THR A 180 -5.70 -1.75 -5.06
CA THR A 180 -6.51 -2.15 -3.91
C THR A 180 -6.67 -0.99 -2.94
N SER A 181 -7.66 -1.05 -2.06
CA SER A 181 -7.79 -0.06 -0.99
C SER A 181 -6.69 -0.24 0.06
N ALA A 182 -6.36 0.84 0.78
CA ALA A 182 -5.39 0.76 1.86
C ALA A 182 -5.79 -0.31 2.89
N GLU A 183 -7.08 -0.43 3.20
CA GLU A 183 -7.65 -1.36 4.17
C GLU A 183 -7.54 -2.84 3.74
N ASN A 184 -7.55 -3.10 2.43
CA ASN A 184 -7.46 -4.46 1.89
C ASN A 184 -6.01 -4.90 1.64
N ALA A 185 -5.08 -3.96 1.42
CA ALA A 185 -3.68 -4.27 1.17
C ALA A 185 -3.05 -5.22 2.22
N PRO A 186 -3.21 -5.03 3.54
CA PRO A 186 -2.64 -5.93 4.56
C PRO A 186 -3.15 -7.35 4.46
N LYS A 187 -4.46 -7.50 4.23
CA LYS A 187 -5.08 -8.83 4.07
C LYS A 187 -4.38 -9.55 2.92
N ILE A 188 -4.21 -8.86 1.79
CA ILE A 188 -3.52 -9.42 0.62
C ILE A 188 -2.03 -9.69 0.90
N LEU A 189 -1.33 -8.83 1.64
CA LEU A 189 0.08 -9.07 2.01
C LEU A 189 0.24 -10.31 2.93
N LEU A 190 -0.77 -10.60 3.76
CA LEU A 190 -0.80 -11.75 4.66
C LEU A 190 -1.24 -13.04 3.96
N THR A 191 -2.22 -12.97 3.05
CA THR A 191 -2.88 -14.15 2.49
C THR A 191 -2.63 -14.36 0.99
N ASN A 192 -1.85 -13.49 0.35
CA ASN A 192 -1.69 -13.33 -1.11
C ASN A 192 -3.01 -12.89 -1.79
N LEU A 193 -2.98 -12.61 -3.10
CA LEU A 193 -4.19 -12.32 -3.86
C LEU A 193 -5.10 -13.54 -3.91
N ARG A 194 -6.39 -13.32 -3.68
CA ARG A 194 -7.43 -14.35 -3.70
C ARG A 194 -8.49 -14.05 -4.75
N LYS A 195 -9.12 -15.10 -5.28
CA LYS A 195 -10.29 -14.95 -6.14
C LYS A 195 -11.46 -14.39 -5.33
N PRO A 196 -12.33 -13.58 -5.97
CA PRO A 196 -13.60 -13.22 -5.35
C PRO A 196 -14.38 -14.47 -4.91
N GLY A 197 -14.95 -14.46 -3.71
CA GLY A 197 -15.66 -15.57 -3.09
C GLY A 197 -14.78 -16.55 -2.30
N GLN A 198 -13.45 -16.49 -2.42
CA GLN A 198 -12.54 -17.35 -1.65
C GLN A 198 -11.93 -16.60 -0.46
N GLY A 199 -11.82 -17.28 0.69
CA GLY A 199 -11.18 -16.73 1.89
C GLY A 199 -11.82 -15.44 2.42
N GLY A 200 -13.12 -15.23 2.19
CA GLY A 200 -13.83 -14.01 2.58
C GLY A 200 -13.59 -12.80 1.65
N ALA A 201 -12.91 -12.98 0.51
CA ALA A 201 -12.76 -11.93 -0.49
C ALA A 201 -14.11 -11.64 -1.15
N THR A 202 -14.57 -10.39 -1.07
CA THR A 202 -15.81 -9.95 -1.72
C THR A 202 -15.52 -9.38 -3.10
N GLN A 203 -16.43 -9.62 -4.05
CA GLN A 203 -16.34 -8.99 -5.36
C GLN A 203 -16.77 -7.53 -5.26
N GLN A 204 -15.82 -6.59 -5.35
CA GLN A 204 -16.09 -5.15 -5.26
C GLN A 204 -16.33 -4.47 -6.62
N HIS A 205 -15.90 -5.10 -7.72
CA HIS A 205 -16.06 -4.58 -9.08
C HIS A 205 -16.68 -5.63 -10.02
N GLY A 206 -17.27 -5.18 -11.13
CA GLY A 206 -17.93 -6.06 -12.10
C GLY A 206 -17.01 -7.19 -12.60
N GLY A 207 -17.58 -8.38 -12.82
CA GLY A 207 -16.82 -9.59 -13.22
C GLY A 207 -16.62 -9.70 -14.73
N ALA A 208 -16.24 -8.60 -15.40
CA ALA A 208 -16.12 -8.57 -16.85
C ALA A 208 -15.07 -9.57 -17.33
N GLY A 209 -15.51 -10.61 -18.05
CA GLY A 209 -14.62 -11.67 -18.53
C GLY A 209 -14.11 -12.65 -17.46
N ALA A 210 -14.64 -12.57 -16.24
CA ALA A 210 -14.31 -13.48 -15.16
C ALA A 210 -14.70 -14.93 -15.52
N SER A 211 -13.89 -15.89 -15.09
CA SER A 211 -14.26 -17.30 -15.16
C SER A 211 -15.41 -17.60 -14.18
N ALA A 212 -16.09 -18.73 -14.37
CA ALA A 212 -17.13 -19.19 -13.44
C ALA A 212 -16.61 -19.36 -11.99
N SER A 213 -15.30 -19.58 -11.83
CA SER A 213 -14.64 -19.74 -10.52
C SER A 213 -14.12 -18.44 -9.91
N GLY A 214 -14.35 -17.30 -10.57
CA GLY A 214 -13.71 -16.03 -10.23
C GLY A 214 -12.35 -15.84 -10.94
N THR A 215 -11.90 -14.59 -11.01
CA THR A 215 -10.67 -14.18 -11.70
C THR A 215 -9.99 -13.09 -10.89
N ILE A 216 -8.66 -13.14 -10.82
CA ILE A 216 -7.83 -12.08 -10.26
C ILE A 216 -7.44 -11.14 -11.39
N TYR A 217 -7.67 -9.85 -11.18
CA TYR A 217 -7.33 -8.80 -12.14
C TYR A 217 -6.03 -8.12 -11.73
N VAL A 218 -5.04 -8.15 -12.62
CA VAL A 218 -3.81 -7.38 -12.50
C VAL A 218 -3.56 -6.63 -13.80
N THR A 219 -2.59 -5.73 -13.82
CA THR A 219 -2.29 -4.91 -15.01
C THR A 219 -0.78 -4.67 -15.12
N PRO A 220 -0.20 -4.62 -16.33
CA PRO A 220 1.18 -4.19 -16.50
C PRO A 220 1.36 -2.68 -16.29
N SER A 221 0.26 -1.91 -16.18
CA SER A 221 0.27 -0.46 -15.99
C SER A 221 0.03 -0.10 -14.53
N ILE A 222 1.01 0.56 -13.90
CA ILE A 222 0.80 1.10 -12.56
C ILE A 222 -0.21 2.26 -12.57
N TYR A 223 -0.32 3.01 -13.66
CA TYR A 223 -1.31 4.08 -13.80
C TYR A 223 -2.74 3.52 -13.79
N TYR A 224 -2.95 2.41 -14.48
CA TYR A 224 -4.22 1.69 -14.50
C TYR A 224 -4.57 1.13 -13.12
N ALA A 225 -3.62 0.42 -12.48
CA ALA A 225 -3.81 -0.10 -11.11
C ALA A 225 -4.08 1.01 -10.10
N ALA A 226 -3.46 2.17 -10.28
CA ALA A 226 -3.61 3.34 -9.42
C ALA A 226 -4.80 4.23 -9.77
N HIS A 227 -5.69 3.80 -10.67
CA HIS A 227 -6.92 4.55 -10.89
C HIS A 227 -7.76 4.52 -9.60
N PRO A 228 -8.35 5.65 -9.13
CA PRO A 228 -9.05 5.70 -7.85
C PRO A 228 -10.21 4.72 -7.67
N VAL A 229 -10.78 4.21 -8.77
CA VAL A 229 -11.78 3.13 -8.73
C VAL A 229 -11.20 1.85 -8.13
N TYR A 230 -9.95 1.51 -8.42
CA TYR A 230 -9.28 0.29 -7.94
C TYR A 230 -8.40 0.54 -6.71
N ALA A 231 -7.76 1.71 -6.65
CA ALA A 231 -6.93 2.13 -5.53
C ALA A 231 -7.44 3.47 -4.99
N PRO A 232 -8.48 3.48 -4.14
CA PRO A 232 -9.00 4.71 -3.54
C PRO A 232 -7.93 5.51 -2.80
N LEU A 233 -8.14 6.82 -2.71
CA LEU A 233 -7.26 7.71 -1.98
C LEU A 233 -7.59 7.63 -0.48
N HIS A 234 -6.56 7.47 0.35
CA HIS A 234 -6.71 7.49 1.80
C HIS A 234 -6.17 8.82 2.34
N GLU A 235 -7.05 9.61 2.95
CA GLU A 235 -6.70 10.87 3.59
C GLU A 235 -5.92 10.64 4.89
N VAL A 236 -4.89 11.46 5.14
CA VAL A 236 -4.12 11.42 6.37
C VAL A 236 -4.49 12.60 7.25
N ASP A 237 -5.00 12.31 8.45
CA ASP A 237 -5.27 13.27 9.54
C ASP A 237 -6.11 14.50 9.21
N GLY A 238 -7.04 14.40 8.27
CA GLY A 238 -7.83 15.59 7.87
C GLY A 238 -6.95 16.67 7.23
N SER A 239 -5.72 16.33 6.83
CA SER A 239 -4.83 17.19 6.10
C SER A 239 -5.16 17.15 4.61
N SER A 240 -4.66 18.13 3.85
CA SER A 240 -4.66 18.07 2.39
C SER A 240 -3.59 17.11 1.84
N ARG A 241 -3.43 15.93 2.46
CA ARG A 241 -2.53 14.85 2.06
C ARG A 241 -3.30 13.55 1.91
N TRP A 242 -3.02 12.88 0.81
CA TRP A 242 -3.62 11.60 0.49
C TRP A 242 -2.54 10.59 0.11
N PHE A 243 -2.77 9.35 0.47
CA PHE A 243 -1.93 8.23 0.07
C PHE A 243 -2.73 7.30 -0.82
N GLN A 244 -2.03 6.70 -1.76
CA GLN A 244 -2.59 5.69 -2.62
C GLN A 244 -1.69 4.46 -2.61
N VAL A 245 -2.30 3.28 -2.54
CA VAL A 245 -1.60 2.00 -2.41
C VAL A 245 -1.85 1.13 -3.63
N VAL A 246 -0.79 0.49 -4.11
CA VAL A 246 -0.81 -0.52 -5.16
C VAL A 246 0.09 -1.67 -4.75
N LEU A 247 -0.26 -2.89 -5.14
CA LEU A 247 0.58 -4.07 -4.93
C LEU A 247 1.35 -4.38 -6.21
N GLN A 248 2.66 -4.58 -6.10
CA GLN A 248 3.46 -5.09 -7.20
C GLN A 248 3.41 -6.62 -7.20
N CYS A 249 3.13 -7.21 -8.34
CA CYS A 249 2.96 -8.64 -8.53
C CYS A 249 3.94 -9.20 -9.56
N LYS A 250 4.21 -10.50 -9.46
CA LYS A 250 4.78 -11.35 -10.49
C LYS A 250 3.68 -12.26 -11.02
N VAL A 251 3.57 -12.44 -12.33
CA VAL A 251 2.51 -13.26 -12.95
C VAL A 251 3.14 -14.36 -13.80
N ARG A 252 2.73 -15.62 -13.63
CA ARG A 252 3.35 -16.74 -14.35
C ARG A 252 3.19 -16.52 -15.86
N PRO A 253 4.28 -16.63 -16.65
CA PRO A 253 4.20 -16.54 -18.10
C PRO A 253 3.14 -17.47 -18.68
N SER A 254 2.38 -16.97 -19.66
CA SER A 254 1.32 -17.72 -20.36
C SER A 254 0.16 -18.21 -19.47
N ARG A 255 0.03 -17.71 -18.23
CA ARG A 255 -1.08 -18.03 -17.32
C ARG A 255 -2.02 -16.85 -17.04
N PHE A 256 -2.06 -15.92 -17.98
CA PHE A 256 -2.97 -14.79 -17.91
C PHE A 256 -3.56 -14.52 -19.30
N ARG A 257 -4.80 -14.02 -19.32
CA ARG A 257 -5.47 -13.57 -20.54
C ARG A 257 -5.39 -12.04 -20.60
N VAL A 258 -4.95 -11.50 -21.74
CA VAL A 258 -4.89 -10.06 -21.96
C VAL A 258 -6.25 -9.55 -22.44
N ARG A 259 -6.69 -8.42 -21.89
CA ARG A 259 -7.94 -7.75 -22.22
C ARG A 259 -7.77 -6.25 -22.31
N GLN A 260 -8.71 -5.62 -23.03
CA GLN A 260 -8.88 -4.18 -23.02
C GLN A 260 -9.31 -3.70 -21.63
N GLY A 261 -8.80 -2.55 -21.21
CA GLY A 261 -9.19 -1.91 -19.96
C GLY A 261 -10.68 -1.53 -19.94
N THR A 262 -11.32 -1.79 -18.81
CA THR A 262 -12.74 -1.54 -18.56
C THR A 262 -13.06 -0.13 -18.03
N LEU A 263 -12.05 0.68 -17.69
CA LEU A 263 -12.25 2.04 -17.17
C LEU A 263 -12.70 3.09 -18.21
N GLY A 264 -12.50 2.81 -19.51
CA GLY A 264 -12.87 3.74 -20.58
C GLY A 264 -14.36 4.08 -20.58
N ASN A 265 -14.72 5.32 -20.92
CA ASN A 265 -16.09 5.92 -20.94
C ASN A 265 -16.65 6.35 -19.62
N LYS A 266 -16.52 5.49 -18.61
CA LYS A 266 -17.19 5.74 -17.33
C LYS A 266 -16.30 6.51 -16.37
N TYR A 267 -15.01 6.21 -16.38
CA TYR A 267 -14.07 6.70 -15.39
C TYR A 267 -12.83 7.36 -16.00
N TRP A 268 -12.58 7.16 -17.30
CA TRP A 268 -11.48 7.78 -18.03
C TRP A 268 -11.89 8.17 -19.47
N PRO A 269 -11.43 9.32 -20.00
CA PRO A 269 -11.72 9.73 -21.38
C PRO A 269 -11.19 8.72 -22.40
N ARG A 270 -12.03 8.33 -23.37
CA ARG A 270 -11.69 7.32 -24.40
C ARG A 270 -10.54 7.75 -25.31
N ASP A 271 -10.42 9.06 -25.54
CA ASP A 271 -9.44 9.70 -26.41
C ASP A 271 -8.07 9.87 -25.77
N LEU A 272 -7.94 9.60 -24.45
CA LEU A 272 -6.68 9.76 -23.72
C LEU A 272 -6.07 8.44 -23.30
N ARG A 273 -4.77 8.26 -23.55
CA ARG A 273 -3.99 7.14 -23.01
C ARG A 273 -3.92 7.27 -21.49
N MET A 274 -4.24 6.21 -20.76
CA MET A 274 -4.20 6.22 -19.29
C MET A 274 -2.77 6.10 -18.76
N ASP A 275 -1.92 5.38 -19.48
CA ASP A 275 -0.51 5.20 -19.16
C ASP A 275 0.32 5.65 -20.37
N PRO A 276 1.25 6.61 -20.21
CA PRO A 276 2.08 7.09 -21.31
C PRO A 276 2.96 6.01 -21.94
N ASN A 277 3.20 4.89 -21.25
CA ASN A 277 4.06 3.81 -21.72
C ASN A 277 3.34 2.79 -22.63
N PHE A 278 2.03 2.95 -22.83
CA PHE A 278 1.22 2.09 -23.68
C PHE A 278 0.62 2.92 -24.81
N ARG A 279 0.44 2.27 -25.96
CA ARG A 279 -0.13 2.93 -27.14
C ARG A 279 -1.62 3.22 -26.97
N ASP A 280 -2.37 2.31 -26.37
CA ASP A 280 -3.81 2.41 -26.20
C ASP A 280 -4.24 1.57 -24.98
N HIS A 281 -5.55 1.39 -24.79
CA HIS A 281 -6.09 0.63 -23.65
C HIS A 281 -6.29 -0.87 -23.93
N SER A 282 -5.90 -1.40 -25.09
CA SER A 282 -6.22 -2.76 -25.54
C SER A 282 -5.54 -3.87 -24.73
N GLN A 283 -4.46 -3.55 -24.02
CA GLN A 283 -3.64 -4.51 -23.27
C GLN A 283 -3.49 -4.16 -21.77
N MET A 284 -4.49 -3.48 -21.22
CA MET A 284 -4.42 -2.94 -19.86
C MET A 284 -4.80 -3.94 -18.76
N GLU A 285 -5.55 -4.99 -19.05
CA GLU A 285 -6.00 -5.94 -18.03
C GLU A 285 -5.43 -7.34 -18.29
N TRP A 286 -4.86 -7.95 -17.25
CA TRP A 286 -4.42 -9.33 -17.23
C TRP A 286 -5.32 -10.11 -16.25
N LEU A 287 -6.03 -11.08 -16.79
CA LEU A 287 -6.95 -11.94 -16.05
C LEU A 287 -6.24 -13.24 -15.69
N VAL A 288 -6.07 -13.47 -14.39
CA VAL A 288 -5.41 -14.65 -13.82
C VAL A 288 -6.46 -15.52 -13.13
N ASP A 289 -6.63 -16.74 -13.64
CA ASP A 289 -7.66 -17.67 -13.18
C ASP A 289 -7.15 -18.67 -12.12
N ASP A 290 -5.87 -18.63 -11.72
CA ASP A 290 -5.30 -19.44 -10.64
C ASP A 290 -4.45 -18.57 -9.71
N GLU A 291 -4.72 -18.61 -8.40
CA GLU A 291 -3.99 -17.81 -7.41
C GLU A 291 -2.50 -18.15 -7.35
N ARG A 292 -2.12 -19.37 -7.75
CA ARG A 292 -0.72 -19.84 -7.81
C ARG A 292 0.07 -19.25 -8.97
N ASP A 293 -0.62 -18.57 -9.89
CA ASP A 293 -0.03 -17.92 -11.05
C ASP A 293 0.19 -16.41 -10.83
N VAL A 294 -0.05 -15.93 -9.61
CA VAL A 294 0.25 -14.55 -9.21
C VAL A 294 0.87 -14.51 -7.81
N VAL A 295 1.97 -13.77 -7.69
CA VAL A 295 2.71 -13.61 -6.44
C VAL A 295 2.88 -12.12 -6.15
N VAL A 296 2.35 -11.64 -5.02
CA VAL A 296 2.64 -10.28 -4.55
C VAL A 296 4.10 -10.23 -4.08
N ILE A 297 4.86 -9.25 -4.57
CA ILE A 297 6.30 -9.11 -4.30
C ILE A 297 6.66 -7.73 -3.70
N GLY A 298 5.68 -6.88 -3.48
CA GLY A 298 5.93 -5.60 -2.82
C GLY A 298 4.70 -4.74 -2.65
N LEU A 299 4.77 -3.92 -1.60
CA LEU A 299 3.85 -2.85 -1.32
C LEU A 299 4.38 -1.58 -1.98
N MET A 300 3.52 -0.90 -2.74
CA MET A 300 3.82 0.39 -3.34
C MET A 300 2.87 1.44 -2.83
N TYR A 301 3.40 2.64 -2.58
CA TYR A 301 2.57 3.79 -2.28
C TYR A 301 3.07 5.04 -2.99
N ARG A 302 2.18 6.03 -3.10
CA ARG A 302 2.51 7.41 -3.44
C ARG A 302 1.73 8.38 -2.58
N GLU A 303 2.29 9.57 -2.41
CA GLU A 303 1.63 10.69 -1.76
C GLU A 303 1.10 11.68 -2.79
N LEU A 304 -0.03 12.28 -2.48
CA LEU A 304 -0.69 13.35 -3.23
C LEU A 304 -1.07 14.46 -2.25
N GLY A 305 -1.14 15.69 -2.74
CA GLY A 305 -1.49 16.87 -1.93
C GLY A 305 -0.43 17.96 -1.96
N SER A 306 -0.75 19.16 -1.46
CA SER A 306 0.18 20.33 -1.41
C SER A 306 1.52 19.98 -0.81
N GLU A 307 1.50 19.06 0.15
CA GLU A 307 2.66 18.67 0.91
C GLU A 307 3.34 17.41 0.38
N ALA A 308 2.91 16.84 -0.75
CA ALA A 308 3.67 15.74 -1.35
C ALA A 308 5.07 16.23 -1.80
N ASP A 309 6.10 15.40 -1.62
CA ASP A 309 7.45 15.72 -2.09
C ASP A 309 7.51 15.61 -3.63
N ALA A 310 7.53 16.77 -4.31
CA ALA A 310 7.59 16.86 -5.76
C ALA A 310 8.84 16.19 -6.36
N SER A 311 9.94 16.07 -5.61
CA SER A 311 11.17 15.41 -6.09
C SER A 311 11.03 13.88 -6.18
N ILE A 312 10.09 13.32 -5.42
CA ILE A 312 9.77 11.89 -5.42
C ILE A 312 8.56 11.63 -6.32
N TYR A 313 7.45 12.32 -6.07
CA TYR A 313 6.13 12.02 -6.64
C TYR A 313 5.80 12.86 -7.89
N GLY A 314 6.63 13.84 -8.22
CA GLY A 314 6.41 14.78 -9.31
C GLY A 314 5.49 15.95 -8.91
N SER A 315 5.61 17.06 -9.63
CA SER A 315 4.80 18.27 -9.37
C SER A 315 3.31 18.08 -9.60
N LEU A 316 2.90 17.10 -10.41
CA LEU A 316 1.49 16.79 -10.63
C LEU A 316 0.83 16.29 -9.33
N ALA A 317 1.52 15.44 -8.58
CA ALA A 317 1.04 14.93 -7.29
C ALA A 317 0.77 16.06 -6.29
N THR A 318 1.51 17.16 -6.41
CA THR A 318 1.37 18.32 -5.52
C THR A 318 0.22 19.26 -5.88
N ARG A 319 -0.58 18.96 -6.91
CA ARG A 319 -1.71 19.79 -7.35
C ARG A 319 -3.04 19.41 -6.72
N LEU A 320 -3.14 18.24 -6.08
CA LEU A 320 -4.38 17.80 -5.44
C LEU A 320 -4.68 18.68 -4.22
N ARG A 321 -5.89 19.23 -4.15
CA ARG A 321 -6.43 20.01 -3.03
C ARG A 321 -7.84 19.52 -2.74
N GLN A 322 -8.25 19.57 -1.49
CA GLN A 322 -9.62 19.26 -1.10
C GLN A 322 -10.60 20.34 -1.59
N GLU A 323 -10.15 21.60 -1.56
CA GLU A 323 -10.89 22.75 -2.07
C GLU A 323 -11.29 22.54 -3.54
N GLY A 324 -12.59 22.65 -3.82
CA GLY A 324 -13.15 22.51 -5.16
C GLY A 324 -13.44 21.07 -5.62
N ALA A 325 -13.20 20.05 -4.78
CA ALA A 325 -13.53 18.65 -5.09
C ALA A 325 -15.03 18.34 -4.93
N LYS A 326 -15.90 18.98 -5.74
CA LYS A 326 -17.37 18.85 -5.66
C LYS A 326 -17.89 17.40 -5.72
N LYS A 327 -17.15 16.51 -6.39
CA LYS A 327 -17.51 15.10 -6.61
C LYS A 327 -16.59 14.13 -5.85
N GLY A 328 -15.87 14.61 -4.84
CA GLY A 328 -14.86 13.85 -4.11
C GLY A 328 -13.45 14.03 -4.68
N VAL A 329 -12.47 13.74 -3.84
CA VAL A 329 -11.05 13.97 -4.12
C VAL A 329 -10.53 13.05 -5.22
N GLU A 330 -11.07 11.82 -5.32
CA GLU A 330 -10.75 10.87 -6.37
C GLU A 330 -11.12 11.41 -7.75
N PHE A 331 -12.32 11.98 -7.89
CA PHE A 331 -12.77 12.57 -9.14
C PHE A 331 -11.87 13.75 -9.53
N LYS A 332 -11.53 14.60 -8.54
CA LYS A 332 -10.64 15.73 -8.77
C LYS A 332 -9.24 15.29 -9.22
N TRP A 333 -8.71 14.23 -8.63
CA TRP A 333 -7.43 13.66 -9.04
C TRP A 333 -7.47 13.11 -10.47
N THR A 334 -8.54 12.40 -10.83
CA THR A 334 -8.75 11.94 -12.20
C THR A 334 -8.83 13.09 -13.21
N GLU A 335 -9.49 14.21 -12.87
CA GLU A 335 -9.50 15.41 -13.72
C GLU A 335 -8.10 15.99 -13.92
N ILE A 336 -7.32 16.15 -12.85
CA ILE A 336 -5.95 16.68 -12.89
C ILE A 336 -5.07 15.80 -13.81
N LEU A 337 -5.19 14.48 -13.68
CA LEU A 337 -4.47 13.52 -14.54
C LEU A 337 -4.90 13.63 -16.00
N ALA A 338 -6.20 13.66 -16.27
CA ALA A 338 -6.73 13.75 -17.64
C ALA A 338 -6.33 15.08 -18.32
N GLU A 339 -6.39 16.20 -17.60
CA GLU A 339 -5.90 17.50 -18.08
C GLU A 339 -4.40 17.43 -18.42
N HIS A 340 -3.58 16.89 -17.52
CA HIS A 340 -2.16 16.74 -17.76
C HIS A 340 -1.86 15.87 -18.99
N HIS A 341 -2.59 14.76 -19.15
CA HIS A 341 -2.42 13.86 -20.29
C HIS A 341 -2.81 14.53 -21.61
N ARG A 342 -3.90 15.32 -21.61
CA ARG A 342 -4.32 16.11 -22.77
C ARG A 342 -3.27 17.15 -23.15
N ASN A 343 -2.77 17.91 -22.18
CA ASN A 343 -1.74 18.93 -22.41
C ASN A 343 -0.40 18.32 -22.85
N SER A 344 -0.16 17.05 -22.54
CA SER A 344 1.04 16.30 -22.94
C SER A 344 0.86 15.54 -24.27
N GLY A 345 -0.27 15.71 -24.96
CA GLY A 345 -0.53 15.04 -26.25
C GLY A 345 -0.68 13.52 -26.14
N LEU A 346 -1.10 12.99 -24.99
CA LEU A 346 -1.30 11.55 -24.77
C LEU A 346 -2.65 11.07 -25.33
N LEU A 347 -2.89 11.31 -26.62
CA LEU A 347 -4.08 10.81 -27.33
C LEU A 347 -3.92 9.32 -27.68
N VAL A 348 -5.04 8.57 -27.75
CA VAL A 348 -5.12 7.14 -28.13
C VAL A 348 -5.00 6.96 -29.64
#